data_AF-A0A3M7P575-F1
#
_entry.id   AF-A0A3M7P575-F1
#
_cell.length_a   1.000
_cell.length_b   1.000
_cell.length_c   1.000
_cell.angle_alpha   90.00
_cell.angle_beta   90.00
_cell.angle_gamma   90.00
#
_symmetry.space_group_name_H-M   'P 1'
#
loop_
_entity.id
_entity.type
_entity.pdbx_description
1 polymer ?
#
loop_
_entity_poly.entity_id
_entity_poly.type
_entity_poly.pdbx_seq_one_letter_code
_entity_poly.pdbx_strand_id
1 'polypeptide(L)'
;MTKIDATAKESLVKLERNVRTEISDLKLNLKRKSEKKNSAKQKLKRSSSESKLRYNESVSTDLTNSGLFKSKSYRLIDDNSLIKTYLKNQTPIRLYNSVPAQHMPPLHITNQDEVKKKFIDHKIPPVLKFKADERSLQNILSKHSKTNYEHFFKAKNILDTVKLKYPNLINYYEANFGQKITSIKCVDLIGKYLSENKISGDLTISFAPGLTCSGRITSYMVNKNDPSTRKFSIWINDGEENQFLRKDGIISLCDHEIGTHYFRSYNDGLQIWFNERKKFGLRPTNSTDLLQTEEGLAALNTLVNANLKYLFLPALLYYMACMADRMTFEQLYNHMENYIEIPEERWKLVTRVKRGISDPYKIGSYSRDQSYFHGAIDILQNLDNVDFMTLMSGKICLDECDRIKRIARTNSIKIPKFMKNMQSYKEKLRTIGIINGIIEPRPNEKFKKGTIVFEKNPGELKQNESKNPKELFGKNFKDSSLTSIEIKRYINREIVSKTKNTVEHRPEVTDNNSSLCIII
;
A
#
# COMPACT_ATOMS: atom_id res chain seq x y z
N MET A 1 33.48 33.83 94.79
CA MET A 1 32.74 33.60 93.53
C MET A 1 32.74 34.86 92.68
N THR A 2 33.88 35.28 92.13
CA THR A 2 34.01 36.55 91.37
C THR A 2 35.22 36.56 90.43
N LYS A 3 35.54 35.43 89.78
CA LYS A 3 36.54 35.36 88.70
C LYS A 3 36.17 34.46 87.51
N ILE A 4 34.97 33.86 87.50
CA ILE A 4 34.49 33.00 86.41
C ILE A 4 33.61 33.76 85.40
N ASP A 5 33.14 34.96 85.75
CA ASP A 5 32.11 35.67 84.97
C ASP A 5 32.67 36.61 83.86
N ALA A 6 33.93 37.01 83.95
CA ALA A 6 34.57 37.87 82.94
C ALA A 6 34.95 37.09 81.66
N THR A 7 35.48 35.88 81.83
CA THR A 7 35.94 35.03 80.73
C THR A 7 34.78 34.46 79.93
N ALA A 8 33.65 34.16 80.59
CA ALA A 8 32.41 33.73 79.94
C ALA A 8 31.78 34.87 79.11
N LYS A 9 31.76 36.10 79.64
CA LYS A 9 31.28 37.29 78.91
C LYS A 9 32.12 37.60 77.67
N GLU A 10 33.45 37.56 77.77
CA GLU A 10 34.32 37.75 76.59
C GLU A 10 34.12 36.66 75.53
N SER A 11 33.94 35.41 75.97
CA SER A 11 33.67 34.28 75.07
C SER A 11 32.33 34.44 74.35
N LEU A 12 31.30 34.93 75.05
CA LEU A 12 29.96 35.16 74.49
C LEU A 12 29.95 36.33 73.49
N VAL A 13 30.63 37.44 73.82
CA VAL A 13 30.78 38.58 72.90
C VAL A 13 31.56 38.20 71.65
N LYS A 14 32.58 37.33 71.79
CA LYS A 14 33.34 36.80 70.65
C LYS A 14 32.49 35.88 69.78
N LEU A 15 31.64 35.04 70.39
CA LEU A 15 30.72 34.17 69.68
C LEU A 15 29.65 34.98 68.92
N GLU A 16 29.06 36.02 69.54
CA GLU A 16 28.09 36.89 68.87
C GLU A 16 28.69 37.65 67.68
N ARG A 17 29.94 38.12 67.79
CA ARG A 17 30.65 38.75 66.66
C ARG A 17 30.87 37.76 65.52
N ASN A 18 31.27 36.53 65.83
CA ASN A 18 31.48 35.49 64.83
C ASN A 18 30.17 35.15 64.11
N VAL A 19 29.08 34.94 64.84
CA VAL A 19 27.75 34.66 64.27
C VAL A 19 27.23 35.82 63.43
N ARG A 20 27.41 37.08 63.86
CA ARG A 20 27.03 38.25 63.05
C ARG A 20 27.82 38.33 61.74
N THR A 21 29.09 37.98 61.78
CA THR A 21 29.96 37.98 60.60
C THR A 21 29.51 36.89 59.63
N GLU A 22 29.25 35.69 60.13
CA GLU A 22 28.80 34.54 59.34
C GLU A 22 27.41 34.78 58.72
N ILE A 23 26.48 35.41 59.45
CA ILE A 23 25.17 35.83 58.92
C ILE A 23 25.32 36.90 57.83
N SER A 24 26.26 37.85 58.00
CA SER A 24 26.55 38.87 56.99
C SER A 24 27.08 38.25 55.71
N ASP A 25 28.01 37.29 55.83
CA ASP A 25 28.58 36.57 54.70
C ASP A 25 27.54 35.69 53.99
N LEU A 26 26.65 35.04 54.74
CA LEU A 26 25.52 34.28 54.18
C LEU A 26 24.54 35.19 53.42
N LYS A 27 24.23 36.38 53.94
CA LYS A 27 23.39 37.37 53.25
C LYS A 27 24.06 37.88 51.98
N LEU A 28 25.37 38.13 52.01
CA LEU A 28 26.14 38.55 50.85
C LEU A 28 26.16 37.45 49.77
N ASN A 29 26.31 36.18 50.19
CA ASN A 29 26.28 35.02 49.30
C ASN A 29 24.89 34.77 48.70
N LEU A 30 23.81 34.98 49.46
CA LEU A 30 22.44 34.90 48.96
C LEU A 30 22.14 36.00 47.94
N LYS A 31 22.60 37.24 48.21
CA LYS A 31 22.48 38.36 47.27
C LYS A 31 23.22 38.07 45.97
N ARG A 32 24.48 37.62 46.04
CA ARG A 32 25.27 37.18 44.87
C ARG A 32 24.61 36.03 44.11
N LYS A 33 23.99 35.06 44.78
CA LYS A 33 23.22 33.97 44.13
C LYS A 33 21.98 34.50 43.42
N SER A 34 21.26 35.46 44.01
CA SER A 34 20.08 36.07 43.40
C SER A 34 20.43 36.91 42.16
N GLU A 35 21.53 37.67 42.22
CA GLU A 35 22.05 38.45 41.09
C GLU A 35 22.55 37.53 39.96
N LYS A 36 23.25 36.44 40.29
CA LYS A 36 23.62 35.39 39.31
C LYS A 36 22.40 34.73 38.68
N LYS A 37 21.32 34.47 39.44
CA LYS A 37 20.08 33.85 38.93
C LYS A 37 19.30 34.81 38.03
N ASN A 38 19.29 36.10 38.33
CA ASN A 38 18.68 37.13 37.49
C ASN A 38 19.50 37.37 36.22
N SER A 39 20.84 37.43 36.32
CA SER A 39 21.73 37.50 35.16
C SER A 39 21.61 36.25 34.28
N ALA A 40 21.47 35.05 34.87
CA ALA A 40 21.21 33.81 34.13
C ALA A 40 19.85 33.80 33.44
N LYS A 41 18.77 34.31 34.07
CA LYS A 41 17.44 34.45 33.44
C LYS A 41 17.46 35.48 32.29
N GLN A 42 18.22 36.56 32.43
CA GLN A 42 18.35 37.59 31.39
C GLN A 42 19.21 37.09 30.23
N LYS A 43 20.26 36.31 30.51
CA LYS A 43 21.02 35.53 29.50
C LYS A 43 20.16 34.46 28.84
N LEU A 44 19.26 33.77 29.55
CA LEU A 44 18.35 32.78 28.95
C LEU A 44 17.30 33.43 28.03
N LYS A 45 16.80 34.63 28.38
CA LYS A 45 15.89 35.39 27.52
C LYS A 45 16.59 35.91 26.27
N ARG A 46 17.80 36.46 26.41
CA ARG A 46 18.63 36.91 25.26
C ARG A 46 19.09 35.73 24.40
N SER A 47 19.48 34.61 25.00
CA SER A 47 19.82 33.39 24.27
C SER A 47 18.59 32.73 23.65
N SER A 48 17.37 32.91 24.18
CA SER A 48 16.13 32.43 23.57
C SER A 48 15.70 33.26 22.36
N SER A 49 15.92 34.59 22.38
CA SER A 49 15.69 35.46 21.22
C SER A 49 16.79 35.31 20.17
N GLU A 50 18.06 35.20 20.57
CA GLU A 50 19.18 34.94 19.67
C GLU A 50 19.20 33.50 19.16
N SER A 51 18.73 32.52 19.94
CA SER A 51 18.51 31.16 19.42
C SER A 51 17.26 31.08 18.56
N LYS A 52 16.23 31.91 18.70
CA LYS A 52 15.14 31.96 17.72
C LYS A 52 15.57 32.59 16.39
N LEU A 53 16.40 33.62 16.42
CA LEU A 53 17.00 34.23 15.22
C LEU A 53 18.07 33.32 14.59
N ARG A 54 18.97 32.76 15.40
CA ARG A 54 19.97 31.78 14.93
C ARG A 54 19.36 30.43 14.56
N TYR A 55 18.22 30.01 15.12
CA TYR A 55 17.51 28.80 14.66
C TYR A 55 16.83 29.05 13.32
N ASN A 56 16.35 30.26 13.04
CA ASN A 56 15.83 30.59 11.70
C ASN A 56 16.96 30.71 10.66
N GLU A 57 18.11 31.29 11.00
CA GLU A 57 19.29 31.36 10.12
C GLU A 57 20.05 30.01 10.02
N SER A 58 20.13 29.23 11.10
CA SER A 58 20.74 27.90 11.12
C SER A 58 19.84 26.86 10.49
N VAL A 59 18.51 26.96 10.56
CA VAL A 59 17.64 26.08 9.76
C VAL A 59 17.78 26.39 8.27
N SER A 60 18.00 27.66 7.88
CA SER A 60 18.28 28.01 6.48
C SER A 60 19.67 27.55 5.98
N THR A 61 20.67 27.43 6.87
CA THR A 61 22.06 27.06 6.51
C THR A 61 22.43 25.61 6.84
N ASP A 62 21.73 24.96 7.78
CA ASP A 62 21.83 23.53 8.07
C ASP A 62 20.94 22.70 7.16
N LEU A 63 19.84 23.23 6.58
CA LEU A 63 19.09 22.50 5.52
C LEU A 63 19.86 22.44 4.20
N THR A 64 20.75 23.39 3.94
CA THR A 64 21.69 23.34 2.80
C THR A 64 22.91 22.47 3.10
N ASN A 65 23.39 22.41 4.36
CA ASN A 65 24.55 21.59 4.77
C ASN A 65 24.24 20.17 5.27
N SER A 66 22.99 19.86 5.65
CA SER A 66 22.54 18.51 6.06
C SER A 66 22.30 17.56 4.88
N GLY A 67 23.12 17.64 3.83
CA GLY A 67 23.17 16.59 2.81
C GLY A 67 21.86 16.27 2.08
N LEU A 68 20.82 17.12 2.16
CA LEU A 68 19.68 17.05 1.23
C LEU A 68 20.12 17.40 -0.20
N PHE A 69 21.25 18.09 -0.34
CA PHE A 69 21.83 18.49 -1.62
C PHE A 69 23.28 18.02 -1.72
N LYS A 70 23.46 16.72 -1.94
CA LYS A 70 24.60 16.19 -2.71
C LYS A 70 24.01 15.51 -3.95
N SER A 71 24.50 15.92 -5.12
CA SER A 71 23.96 15.59 -6.45
C SER A 71 23.45 14.15 -6.57
N LYS A 72 22.13 14.02 -6.86
CA LYS A 72 21.42 12.89 -7.49
C LYS A 72 19.90 13.11 -7.36
N SER A 73 19.18 13.37 -8.45
CA SER A 73 17.74 13.08 -8.62
C SER A 73 16.72 13.44 -7.50
N TYR A 74 16.97 14.41 -6.61
CA TYR A 74 16.02 14.85 -5.57
C TYR A 74 15.26 16.11 -5.99
N ARG A 75 13.98 16.25 -5.58
CA ARG A 75 13.23 17.52 -5.71
C ARG A 75 13.67 18.46 -4.60
N LEU A 76 13.92 19.72 -4.94
CA LEU A 76 14.09 20.80 -3.96
C LEU A 76 12.80 20.93 -3.14
N ILE A 77 12.93 20.95 -1.81
CA ILE A 77 11.82 21.18 -0.89
C ILE A 77 11.77 22.68 -0.60
N ASP A 78 11.03 23.44 -1.40
CA ASP A 78 10.72 24.85 -1.09
C ASP A 78 9.48 25.00 -0.19
N ASP A 79 8.94 23.89 0.30
CA ASP A 79 7.70 23.90 1.08
C ASP A 79 7.98 23.83 2.59
N ASN A 80 7.98 25.01 3.22
CA ASN A 80 8.05 25.19 4.67
C ASN A 80 7.04 24.34 5.46
N SER A 81 5.94 23.89 4.84
CA SER A 81 4.95 23.01 5.46
C SER A 81 5.49 21.60 5.68
N LEU A 82 6.16 21.02 4.69
CA LEU A 82 6.74 19.66 4.77
C LEU A 82 7.85 19.57 5.82
N ILE A 83 8.65 20.62 5.96
CA ILE A 83 9.70 20.71 7.00
C ILE A 83 9.07 20.72 8.40
N LYS A 84 8.01 21.51 8.61
CA LYS A 84 7.27 21.52 9.87
C LYS A 84 6.66 20.15 10.18
N THR A 85 6.09 19.48 9.18
CA THR A 85 5.53 18.13 9.35
C THR A 85 6.61 17.09 9.66
N TYR A 86 7.79 17.18 9.03
CA TYR A 86 8.94 16.33 9.37
C TYR A 86 9.35 16.48 10.84
N LEU A 87 9.55 17.72 11.30
CA LEU A 87 9.91 18.01 12.68
C LEU A 87 8.88 17.50 13.68
N LYS A 88 7.58 17.55 13.31
CA LYS A 88 6.48 17.02 14.13
C LYS A 88 6.51 15.50 14.24
N ASN A 89 6.84 14.80 13.17
CA ASN A 89 6.67 13.34 13.07
C ASN A 89 7.94 12.53 13.40
N GLN A 90 9.11 13.18 13.52
CA GLN A 90 10.41 12.54 13.77
C GLN A 90 10.77 11.41 12.77
N THR A 91 10.09 11.37 11.63
CA THR A 91 10.18 10.28 10.64
C THR A 91 10.83 10.82 9.38
N PRO A 92 11.98 10.28 8.92
CA PRO A 92 12.68 10.75 7.73
C PRO A 92 11.80 10.77 6.47
N ILE A 93 11.84 11.87 5.71
CA ILE A 93 11.11 12.04 4.45
C ILE A 93 12.11 12.25 3.31
N ARG A 94 11.88 11.62 2.15
CA ARG A 94 12.68 11.78 0.93
C ARG A 94 11.76 12.04 -0.27
N LEU A 95 12.08 13.06 -1.06
CA LEU A 95 11.35 13.40 -2.29
C LEU A 95 12.25 13.20 -3.50
N TYR A 96 11.91 12.25 -4.36
CA TYR A 96 12.64 11.95 -5.58
C TYR A 96 11.99 12.59 -6.80
N ASN A 97 12.79 13.00 -7.79
CA ASN A 97 12.30 13.41 -9.11
C ASN A 97 11.77 12.21 -9.91
N SER A 98 12.37 11.04 -9.71
CA SER A 98 12.04 9.78 -10.36
C SER A 98 12.55 8.61 -9.52
N VAL A 99 12.06 7.40 -9.80
CA VAL A 99 12.52 6.19 -9.10
C VAL A 99 14.02 6.00 -9.33
N PRO A 100 14.86 5.92 -8.28
CA PRO A 100 16.29 5.69 -8.48
C PRO A 100 16.58 4.33 -9.14
N ALA A 101 17.58 4.26 -10.01
CA ALA A 101 17.88 3.08 -10.82
C ALA A 101 18.06 1.78 -10.00
N GLN A 102 18.66 1.87 -8.81
CA GLN A 102 18.83 0.74 -7.88
C GLN A 102 17.51 0.19 -7.32
N HIS A 103 16.45 1.01 -7.34
CA HIS A 103 15.11 0.66 -6.87
C HIS A 103 14.19 0.24 -8.02
N MET A 104 14.65 0.33 -9.28
CA MET A 104 13.91 -0.16 -10.43
C MET A 104 14.03 -1.69 -10.53
N PRO A 105 12.89 -2.43 -10.54
CA PRO A 105 12.90 -3.89 -10.65
C PRO A 105 13.43 -4.35 -12.02
N PRO A 106 13.83 -5.63 -12.16
CA PRO A 106 14.26 -6.19 -13.45
C PRO A 106 13.24 -6.01 -14.58
N LEU A 107 11.94 -6.10 -14.26
CA LEU A 107 10.83 -5.91 -15.21
C LEU A 107 10.44 -4.43 -15.44
N HIS A 108 11.26 -3.46 -15.02
CA HIS A 108 10.99 -2.05 -15.31
C HIS A 108 11.07 -1.79 -16.82
N ILE A 109 10.05 -1.12 -17.37
CA ILE A 109 9.95 -0.76 -18.79
C ILE A 109 10.72 0.54 -19.01
N THR A 110 11.82 0.49 -19.76
CA THR A 110 12.73 1.64 -19.94
C THR A 110 12.25 2.65 -20.96
N ASN A 111 11.41 2.23 -21.92
CA ASN A 111 10.83 3.08 -22.96
C ASN A 111 9.35 3.41 -22.70
N GLN A 112 8.89 3.34 -21.44
CA GLN A 112 7.47 3.38 -21.10
C GLN A 112 6.77 4.65 -21.61
N ASP A 113 7.36 5.83 -21.39
CA ASP A 113 6.71 7.11 -21.74
C ASP A 113 6.56 7.27 -23.26
N GLU A 114 7.57 6.87 -24.02
CA GLU A 114 7.57 6.92 -25.48
C GLU A 114 6.49 5.99 -26.07
N VAL A 115 6.49 4.72 -25.67
CA VAL A 115 5.57 3.72 -26.24
C VAL A 115 4.12 3.94 -25.77
N LYS A 116 3.94 4.44 -24.56
CA LYS A 116 2.63 4.86 -24.06
C LYS A 116 2.05 5.98 -24.91
N LYS A 117 2.82 7.05 -25.15
CA LYS A 117 2.38 8.18 -25.97
C LYS A 117 2.01 7.73 -27.38
N LYS A 118 2.88 6.94 -28.02
CA LYS A 118 2.62 6.36 -29.35
C LYS A 118 1.36 5.49 -29.38
N PHE A 119 1.12 4.68 -28.36
CA PHE A 119 -0.05 3.80 -28.30
C PHE A 119 -1.35 4.57 -28.02
N ILE A 120 -1.36 5.49 -27.06
CA ILE A 120 -2.57 6.23 -26.69
C ILE A 120 -2.98 7.19 -27.82
N ASP A 121 -2.03 7.98 -28.33
CA ASP A 121 -2.27 9.05 -29.29
C ASP A 121 -2.42 8.51 -30.73
N HIS A 122 -1.63 7.49 -31.11
CA HIS A 122 -1.52 7.03 -32.50
C HIS A 122 -1.91 5.55 -32.71
N LYS A 123 -2.37 4.86 -31.65
CA LYS A 123 -2.73 3.42 -31.69
C LYS A 123 -1.63 2.49 -32.20
N ILE A 124 -0.37 2.88 -32.06
CA ILE A 124 0.78 2.06 -32.46
C ILE A 124 1.05 0.99 -31.39
N PRO A 125 0.99 -0.33 -31.70
CA PRO A 125 1.21 -1.40 -30.73
C PRO A 125 2.56 -1.28 -30.00
N PRO A 126 2.60 -1.43 -28.67
CA PRO A 126 3.77 -1.03 -27.89
C PRO A 126 4.81 -2.14 -27.78
N VAL A 127 5.98 -1.95 -28.41
CA VAL A 127 7.14 -2.83 -28.22
C VAL A 127 7.84 -2.45 -26.91
N LEU A 128 7.69 -3.28 -25.88
CA LEU A 128 8.20 -2.99 -24.54
C LEU A 128 9.67 -3.39 -24.41
N LYS A 129 10.51 -2.47 -23.90
CA LYS A 129 11.92 -2.72 -23.56
C LYS A 129 12.07 -2.78 -22.06
N PHE A 130 12.75 -3.80 -21.54
CA PHE A 130 12.92 -4.01 -20.10
C PHE A 130 14.36 -3.75 -19.66
N LYS A 131 14.54 -3.47 -18.37
CA LYS A 131 15.85 -3.32 -17.74
C LYS A 131 16.65 -4.63 -17.72
N ALA A 132 15.97 -5.76 -17.54
CA ALA A 132 16.58 -7.08 -17.56
C ALA A 132 16.90 -7.54 -18.99
N ASP A 133 17.97 -8.33 -19.13
CA ASP A 133 18.28 -9.03 -20.38
C ASP A 133 17.26 -10.15 -20.67
N GLU A 134 17.23 -10.62 -21.93
CA GLU A 134 16.27 -11.62 -22.40
C GLU A 134 16.30 -12.92 -21.59
N ARG A 135 17.48 -13.42 -21.21
CA ARG A 135 17.61 -14.65 -20.42
C ARG A 135 17.00 -14.47 -19.02
N SER A 136 17.28 -13.33 -18.40
CA SER A 136 16.68 -12.95 -17.12
C SER A 136 15.16 -12.80 -17.22
N LEU A 137 14.64 -12.23 -18.31
CA LEU A 137 13.19 -12.15 -18.56
C LEU A 137 12.56 -13.53 -18.67
N GLN A 138 13.12 -14.44 -19.47
CA GLN A 138 12.60 -15.80 -19.61
C GLN A 138 12.58 -16.55 -18.26
N ASN A 139 13.61 -16.37 -17.44
CA ASN A 139 13.68 -16.97 -16.09
C ASN A 139 12.62 -16.42 -15.12
N ILE A 140 12.24 -15.15 -15.26
CA ILE A 140 11.18 -14.54 -14.45
C ILE A 140 9.81 -14.98 -14.97
N LEU A 141 9.61 -14.97 -16.29
CA LEU A 141 8.36 -15.38 -16.93
C LEU A 141 8.05 -16.84 -16.69
N SER A 142 9.03 -17.75 -16.76
CA SER A 142 8.80 -19.19 -16.51
C SER A 142 8.21 -19.48 -15.12
N LYS A 143 8.42 -18.60 -14.14
CA LYS A 143 7.88 -18.70 -12.78
C LYS A 143 6.49 -18.08 -12.63
N HIS A 144 6.11 -17.18 -13.53
CA HIS A 144 4.95 -16.31 -13.36
C HIS A 144 4.02 -16.26 -14.58
N SER A 145 4.25 -17.08 -15.60
CA SER A 145 3.43 -17.15 -16.83
C SER A 145 2.22 -18.07 -16.70
N LYS A 146 2.19 -18.94 -15.69
CA LYS A 146 1.09 -19.87 -15.47
C LYS A 146 -0.11 -19.14 -14.85
N THR A 147 -1.14 -18.94 -15.65
CA THR A 147 -2.42 -18.35 -15.22
C THR A 147 -3.29 -19.37 -14.47
N ASN A 148 -3.81 -18.96 -13.32
CA ASN A 148 -4.85 -19.67 -12.58
C ASN A 148 -6.24 -19.13 -12.98
N TYR A 149 -7.20 -20.03 -13.21
CA TYR A 149 -8.58 -19.70 -13.60
C TYR A 149 -9.63 -20.05 -12.53
N GLU A 150 -9.23 -20.67 -11.42
CA GLU A 150 -10.10 -21.21 -10.38
C GLU A 150 -11.14 -20.20 -9.85
N HIS A 151 -10.74 -18.93 -9.73
CA HIS A 151 -11.60 -17.87 -9.21
C HIS A 151 -12.07 -16.88 -10.29
N PHE A 152 -12.00 -17.26 -11.57
CA PHE A 152 -12.34 -16.37 -12.68
C PHE A 152 -13.75 -15.79 -12.55
N PHE A 153 -14.76 -16.63 -12.30
CA PHE A 153 -16.15 -16.16 -12.16
C PHE A 153 -16.38 -15.35 -10.89
N LYS A 154 -15.73 -15.70 -9.77
CA LYS A 154 -15.77 -14.89 -8.54
C LYS A 154 -15.20 -13.49 -8.79
N ALA A 155 -14.05 -13.41 -9.48
CA ALA A 155 -13.46 -12.13 -9.87
C ALA A 155 -14.40 -11.33 -10.79
N LYS A 156 -14.91 -11.95 -11.86
CA LYS A 156 -15.83 -11.30 -12.81
C LYS A 156 -17.09 -10.77 -12.12
N ASN A 157 -17.70 -11.55 -11.24
CA ASN A 157 -18.91 -11.16 -10.51
C ASN A 157 -18.68 -9.91 -9.64
N ILE A 158 -17.52 -9.79 -9.00
CA ILE A 158 -17.16 -8.58 -8.22
C ILE A 158 -17.03 -7.37 -9.16
N LEU A 159 -16.38 -7.53 -10.32
CA LEU A 159 -16.22 -6.45 -11.30
C LEU A 159 -17.58 -5.98 -11.85
N ASP A 160 -18.43 -6.93 -12.27
CA ASP A 160 -19.77 -6.64 -12.76
C ASP A 160 -20.61 -5.95 -11.68
N THR A 161 -20.51 -6.39 -10.43
CA THR A 161 -21.24 -5.78 -9.29
C THR A 161 -20.82 -4.33 -9.06
N VAL A 162 -19.51 -4.04 -9.09
CA VAL A 162 -19.01 -2.66 -8.93
C VAL A 162 -19.46 -1.80 -10.11
N LYS A 163 -19.34 -2.30 -11.34
CA LYS A 163 -19.80 -1.61 -12.54
C LYS A 163 -21.30 -1.28 -12.50
N LEU A 164 -22.13 -2.18 -11.97
CA LEU A 164 -23.57 -1.95 -11.83
C LEU A 164 -23.91 -0.90 -10.78
N LYS A 165 -23.08 -0.76 -9.72
CA LYS A 165 -23.36 0.12 -8.58
C LYS A 165 -22.77 1.52 -8.74
N TYR A 166 -21.71 1.67 -9.51
CA TYR A 166 -20.99 2.93 -9.67
C TYR A 166 -20.97 3.31 -11.15
N PRO A 167 -21.35 4.54 -11.53
CA PRO A 167 -21.40 4.95 -12.93
C PRO A 167 -20.08 4.79 -13.67
N ASN A 168 -18.97 5.01 -12.97
CA ASN A 168 -17.62 4.93 -13.50
C ASN A 168 -16.60 4.68 -12.36
N LEU A 169 -15.34 4.44 -12.72
CA LEU A 169 -14.29 4.08 -11.79
C LEU A 169 -13.89 5.26 -10.87
N ILE A 170 -13.99 6.50 -11.35
CA ILE A 170 -13.74 7.70 -10.53
C ILE A 170 -14.73 7.78 -9.37
N ASN A 171 -16.02 7.58 -9.65
CA ASN A 171 -17.07 7.57 -8.62
C ASN A 171 -16.86 6.43 -7.62
N TYR A 172 -16.42 5.25 -8.07
CA TYR A 172 -16.05 4.16 -7.18
C TYR A 172 -14.90 4.57 -6.24
N TYR A 173 -13.81 5.14 -6.78
CA TYR A 173 -12.69 5.57 -5.95
C TYR A 173 -13.04 6.71 -5.00
N GLU A 174 -13.87 7.65 -5.42
CA GLU A 174 -14.33 8.73 -4.55
C GLU A 174 -15.23 8.22 -3.42
N ALA A 175 -16.18 7.32 -3.72
CA ALA A 175 -17.00 6.68 -2.71
C ALA A 175 -16.16 5.83 -1.74
N ASN A 176 -15.12 5.15 -2.24
CA ASN A 176 -14.31 4.27 -1.40
C ASN A 176 -13.24 4.99 -0.57
N PHE A 177 -12.54 5.94 -1.18
CA PHE A 177 -11.30 6.53 -0.67
C PHE A 177 -11.38 8.04 -0.43
N GLY A 178 -12.50 8.67 -0.80
CA GLY A 178 -12.73 10.10 -0.67
C GLY A 178 -12.03 10.95 -1.74
N GLN A 179 -11.99 12.25 -1.48
CA GLN A 179 -11.36 13.24 -2.37
C GLN A 179 -9.83 13.03 -2.49
N LYS A 180 -9.27 13.44 -3.64
CA LYS A 180 -7.81 13.50 -3.85
C LYS A 180 -7.15 14.44 -2.84
N ILE A 181 -5.90 14.15 -2.49
CA ILE A 181 -5.12 14.94 -1.52
C ILE A 181 -3.73 15.29 -2.07
N THR A 182 -3.14 16.35 -1.54
CA THR A 182 -1.77 16.76 -1.86
C THR A 182 -0.74 15.88 -1.13
N SER A 183 0.52 15.90 -1.61
CA SER A 183 1.63 15.19 -0.98
C SER A 183 1.86 15.61 0.48
N ILE A 184 1.66 16.90 0.81
CA ILE A 184 1.76 17.40 2.20
C ILE A 184 0.71 16.72 3.08
N LYS A 185 -0.54 16.68 2.63
CA LYS A 185 -1.63 16.07 3.39
C LYS A 185 -1.42 14.56 3.53
N CYS A 186 -0.86 13.92 2.50
CA CYS A 186 -0.43 12.54 2.53
C CYS A 186 0.60 12.29 3.65
N VAL A 187 1.65 13.13 3.75
CA VAL A 187 2.64 13.03 4.84
C VAL A 187 2.00 13.18 6.21
N ASP A 188 1.10 14.15 6.40
CA ASP A 188 0.41 14.34 7.69
C ASP A 188 -0.38 13.09 8.10
N LEU A 189 -1.11 12.48 7.16
CA LEU A 189 -1.91 11.29 7.40
C LEU A 189 -1.04 10.06 7.70
N ILE A 190 0.06 9.87 6.97
CA ILE A 190 1.02 8.80 7.26
C ILE A 190 1.68 9.03 8.62
N GLY A 191 2.12 10.26 8.92
CA GLY A 191 2.72 10.60 10.21
C GLY A 191 1.78 10.29 11.39
N LYS A 192 0.49 10.65 11.25
CA LYS A 192 -0.54 10.27 12.21
C LYS A 192 -0.69 8.75 12.32
N TYR A 193 -0.73 8.04 11.20
CA TYR A 193 -0.82 6.58 11.18
C TYR A 193 0.37 5.93 11.92
N LEU A 194 1.60 6.40 11.68
CA LEU A 194 2.81 5.91 12.36
C LEU A 194 2.76 6.18 13.87
N SER A 195 2.33 7.38 14.27
CA SER A 195 2.20 7.75 15.68
C SER A 195 1.16 6.89 16.41
N GLU A 196 -0.01 6.68 15.81
CA GLU A 196 -1.07 5.83 16.37
C GLU A 196 -0.66 4.36 16.51
N ASN A 197 0.24 3.92 15.64
CA ASN A 197 0.84 2.59 15.68
C ASN A 197 2.13 2.51 16.52
N LYS A 198 2.59 3.62 17.11
CA LYS A 198 3.82 3.73 17.92
C LYS A 198 5.09 3.28 17.20
N ILE A 199 5.22 3.69 15.93
CA ILE A 199 6.35 3.36 15.04
C ILE A 199 6.91 4.61 14.33
N SER A 200 6.68 5.79 14.90
CA SER A 200 7.31 7.03 14.43
C SER A 200 8.82 6.90 14.50
N GLY A 201 9.52 7.21 13.40
CA GLY A 201 10.97 7.05 13.28
C GLY A 201 11.45 5.65 12.87
N ASP A 202 10.60 4.61 12.92
CA ASP A 202 11.01 3.23 12.57
C ASP A 202 11.22 3.02 11.06
N LEU A 203 10.72 3.94 10.22
CA LEU A 203 10.83 3.85 8.75
C LEU A 203 11.04 5.22 8.10
N THR A 204 11.54 5.21 6.86
CA THR A 204 11.64 6.40 6.00
C THR A 204 10.47 6.46 5.02
N ILE A 205 9.86 7.64 4.87
CA ILE A 205 8.82 7.90 3.86
C ILE A 205 9.50 8.44 2.59
N SER A 206 9.34 7.75 1.47
CA SER A 206 9.96 8.12 0.19
C SER A 206 8.89 8.33 -0.87
N PHE A 207 8.81 9.52 -1.47
CA PHE A 207 7.92 9.81 -2.58
C PHE A 207 8.70 9.80 -3.89
N ALA A 208 8.22 9.03 -4.86
CA ALA A 208 8.84 8.96 -6.18
C ALA A 208 7.76 8.75 -7.25
N PRO A 209 7.62 9.64 -8.24
CA PRO A 209 6.71 9.44 -9.35
C PRO A 209 7.25 8.33 -10.27
N GLY A 210 6.35 7.67 -11.01
CA GLY A 210 6.72 6.61 -11.94
C GLY A 210 7.03 5.27 -11.27
N LEU A 211 6.69 5.09 -9.98
CA LEU A 211 6.67 3.76 -9.37
C LEU A 211 5.62 2.89 -10.07
N THR A 212 5.99 1.65 -10.37
CA THR A 212 5.10 0.67 -11.03
C THR A 212 3.93 0.20 -10.15
N CYS A 213 3.88 0.66 -8.91
CA CYS A 213 2.87 0.35 -7.90
C CYS A 213 2.48 1.63 -7.16
N SER A 214 1.35 1.62 -6.47
CA SER A 214 0.87 2.76 -5.66
C SER A 214 1.73 3.00 -4.42
N GLY A 215 2.25 1.93 -3.83
CA GLY A 215 3.22 1.97 -2.76
C GLY A 215 3.97 0.65 -2.68
N ARG A 216 5.03 0.62 -1.89
CA ARG A 216 5.71 -0.62 -1.46
C ARG A 216 6.56 -0.38 -0.22
N ILE A 217 6.65 -1.37 0.66
CA ILE A 217 7.71 -1.45 1.67
C ILE A 217 8.99 -2.07 1.08
N THR A 218 10.12 -1.46 1.43
CA THR A 218 11.45 -2.05 1.24
C THR A 218 12.16 -2.15 2.59
N SER A 219 13.00 -3.16 2.75
CA SER A 219 13.86 -3.28 3.92
C SER A 219 15.27 -3.68 3.49
N TYR A 220 16.28 -3.07 4.11
CA TYR A 220 17.65 -3.55 3.98
C TYR A 220 17.90 -4.60 5.05
N MET A 221 18.17 -5.83 4.61
CA MET A 221 18.47 -6.94 5.50
C MET A 221 19.89 -6.79 6.02
N VAL A 222 20.02 -6.75 7.34
CA VAL A 222 21.26 -7.07 8.03
C VAL A 222 21.15 -8.54 8.41
N ASN A 223 22.21 -9.34 8.22
CA ASN A 223 22.26 -10.77 8.59
C ASN A 223 22.30 -10.96 10.11
N LYS A 224 21.34 -10.37 10.83
CA LYS A 224 21.15 -10.48 12.26
C LYS A 224 19.67 -10.70 12.52
N ASN A 225 19.39 -11.64 13.42
CA ASN A 225 18.04 -11.92 13.91
C ASN A 225 17.63 -10.85 14.93
N ASP A 226 17.63 -9.60 14.49
CA ASP A 226 17.34 -8.42 15.30
C ASP A 226 16.66 -7.36 14.41
N PRO A 227 15.36 -7.11 14.58
CA PRO A 227 14.63 -6.18 13.73
C PRO A 227 15.03 -4.73 13.98
N SER A 228 15.64 -4.39 15.12
CA SER A 228 16.11 -3.02 15.40
C SER A 228 17.25 -2.58 14.48
N THR A 229 17.99 -3.54 13.93
CA THR A 229 19.09 -3.27 12.99
C THR A 229 18.62 -3.06 11.55
N ARG A 230 17.34 -3.35 11.26
CA ARG A 230 16.76 -3.27 9.92
C ARG A 230 16.24 -1.87 9.65
N LYS A 231 16.59 -1.34 8.47
CA LYS A 231 16.07 -0.06 7.99
C LYS A 231 14.93 -0.32 7.02
N PHE A 232 13.77 0.24 7.33
CA PHE A 232 12.57 0.16 6.49
C PHE A 232 12.33 1.46 5.74
N SER A 233 11.77 1.36 4.54
CA SER A 233 11.33 2.53 3.78
C SER A 233 10.02 2.21 3.07
N ILE A 234 9.01 3.06 3.29
CA ILE A 234 7.80 3.07 2.47
C ILE A 234 8.05 3.97 1.26
N TRP A 235 7.83 3.40 0.08
CA TRP A 235 7.83 4.13 -1.17
C TRP A 235 6.40 4.40 -1.58
N ILE A 236 6.10 5.63 -1.98
CA ILE A 236 4.78 6.06 -2.40
C ILE A 236 4.91 6.68 -3.78
N ASN A 237 4.06 6.24 -4.69
CA ASN A 237 3.93 6.89 -5.97
C ASN A 237 3.13 8.17 -5.78
N ASP A 238 3.77 9.33 -5.94
CA ASP A 238 3.08 10.62 -5.87
C ASP A 238 2.63 11.15 -7.24
N GLY A 239 2.62 10.28 -8.25
CA GLY A 239 1.99 10.56 -9.54
C GLY A 239 0.47 10.55 -9.48
N GLU A 240 -0.17 11.28 -10.40
CA GLU A 240 -1.62 11.47 -10.46
C GLU A 240 -2.40 10.16 -10.70
N GLU A 241 -1.74 9.15 -11.27
CA GLU A 241 -2.27 7.82 -11.55
C GLU A 241 -2.38 6.93 -10.30
N ASN A 242 -1.93 7.40 -9.13
CA ASN A 242 -2.06 6.65 -7.90
C ASN A 242 -3.46 6.84 -7.29
N GLN A 243 -4.32 5.83 -7.45
CA GLN A 243 -5.69 5.87 -6.93
C GLN A 243 -5.80 6.03 -5.40
N PHE A 244 -4.73 5.74 -4.65
CA PHE A 244 -4.71 5.86 -3.18
C PHE A 244 -4.27 7.23 -2.66
N LEU A 245 -3.88 8.18 -3.52
CA LEU A 245 -3.62 9.57 -3.11
C LEU A 245 -4.93 10.33 -2.84
N ARG A 246 -5.70 9.79 -1.91
CA ARG A 246 -7.01 10.26 -1.46
C ARG A 246 -7.07 10.18 0.06
N LYS A 247 -7.99 10.95 0.65
CA LYS A 247 -8.09 11.15 2.11
C LYS A 247 -8.09 9.83 2.89
N ASP A 248 -8.94 8.89 2.51
CA ASP A 248 -9.06 7.59 3.17
C ASP A 248 -8.22 6.52 2.44
N GLY A 249 -7.98 6.72 1.14
CA GLY A 249 -7.14 5.83 0.31
C GLY A 249 -5.72 5.70 0.83
N ILE A 250 -5.11 6.77 1.34
CA ILE A 250 -3.75 6.68 1.86
C ILE A 250 -3.69 5.85 3.15
N ILE A 251 -4.77 5.84 3.95
CA ILE A 251 -4.87 5.00 5.13
C ILE A 251 -5.00 3.53 4.71
N SER A 252 -5.82 3.23 3.70
CA SER A 252 -5.89 1.90 3.10
C SER A 252 -4.54 1.42 2.54
N LEU A 253 -3.76 2.30 1.91
CA LEU A 253 -2.40 1.98 1.47
C LEU A 253 -1.46 1.74 2.66
N CYS A 254 -1.59 2.50 3.75
CA CYS A 254 -0.85 2.24 4.99
C CYS A 254 -1.26 0.92 5.65
N ASP A 255 -2.54 0.55 5.67
CA ASP A 255 -3.01 -0.74 6.19
C ASP A 255 -2.41 -1.91 5.37
N HIS A 256 -2.28 -1.73 4.05
CA HIS A 256 -1.61 -2.67 3.15
C HIS A 256 -0.10 -2.76 3.44
N GLU A 257 0.61 -1.66 3.20
CA GLU A 257 2.07 -1.61 3.20
C GLU A 257 2.65 -1.72 4.61
N ILE A 258 2.20 -0.84 5.49
CA ILE A 258 2.73 -0.77 6.85
C ILE A 258 2.04 -1.81 7.72
N GLY A 259 0.70 -1.80 7.71
CA GLY A 259 -0.15 -2.69 8.50
C GLY A 259 0.11 -4.17 8.24
N THR A 260 0.53 -4.53 7.03
CA THR A 260 0.82 -5.93 6.70
C THR A 260 2.31 -6.16 6.53
N HIS A 261 2.92 -5.59 5.48
CA HIS A 261 4.28 -5.97 5.10
C HIS A 261 5.34 -5.51 6.09
N TYR A 262 5.27 -4.27 6.59
CA TYR A 262 6.23 -3.80 7.60
C TYR A 262 6.10 -4.61 8.89
N PHE A 263 4.91 -4.73 9.48
CA PHE A 263 4.74 -5.45 10.74
C PHE A 263 5.16 -6.91 10.63
N ARG A 264 4.74 -7.63 9.58
CA ARG A 264 5.16 -9.02 9.37
C ARG A 264 6.66 -9.13 9.15
N SER A 265 7.27 -8.20 8.42
CA SER A 265 8.73 -8.20 8.23
C SER A 265 9.48 -7.91 9.52
N TYR A 266 9.03 -6.94 10.31
CA TYR A 266 9.60 -6.61 11.61
C TYR A 266 9.50 -7.81 12.56
N ASN A 267 8.31 -8.39 12.66
CA ASN A 267 8.05 -9.53 13.54
C ASN A 267 8.84 -10.76 13.10
N ASP A 268 9.02 -11.01 11.80
CA ASP A 268 9.84 -12.13 11.29
C ASP A 268 11.27 -12.06 11.81
N GLY A 269 11.82 -10.85 11.97
CA GLY A 269 13.15 -10.63 12.56
C GLY A 269 13.25 -10.89 14.06
N LEU A 270 12.12 -11.14 14.75
CA LEU A 270 12.11 -11.60 16.14
C LEU A 270 12.15 -13.12 16.24
N GLN A 271 11.92 -13.84 15.14
CA GLN A 271 11.62 -15.27 15.17
C GLN A 271 12.88 -16.12 15.05
N ILE A 272 12.87 -17.28 15.70
CA ILE A 272 14.01 -18.21 15.68
C ILE A 272 14.34 -18.74 14.27
N TRP A 273 13.36 -18.71 13.36
CA TRP A 273 13.52 -19.17 11.99
C TRP A 273 14.05 -18.13 11.01
N PHE A 274 14.21 -16.86 11.39
CA PHE A 274 14.55 -15.77 10.47
C PHE A 274 15.72 -16.12 9.52
N ASN A 275 16.83 -16.61 10.09
CA ASN A 275 18.03 -17.01 9.34
C ASN A 275 18.04 -18.50 8.96
N GLU A 276 17.12 -19.31 9.48
CA GLU A 276 17.21 -20.78 9.47
C GLU A 276 15.88 -21.44 9.09
N ARG A 277 15.11 -20.81 8.20
CA ARG A 277 13.74 -21.22 7.81
C ARG A 277 13.62 -22.71 7.48
N LYS A 278 14.61 -23.26 6.76
CA LYS A 278 14.65 -24.67 6.38
C LYS A 278 14.66 -25.62 7.58
N LYS A 279 15.35 -25.27 8.68
CA LYS A 279 15.40 -26.10 9.91
C LYS A 279 14.04 -26.23 10.59
N PHE A 280 13.16 -25.24 10.37
CA PHE A 280 11.79 -25.24 10.89
C PHE A 280 10.78 -25.72 9.85
N GLY A 281 11.26 -26.27 8.73
CA GLY A 281 10.45 -26.75 7.62
C GLY A 281 9.64 -25.66 6.90
N LEU A 282 9.98 -24.38 7.09
CA LEU A 282 9.27 -23.26 6.48
C LEU A 282 9.69 -23.07 5.02
N ARG A 283 8.72 -22.73 4.18
CA ARG A 283 8.96 -22.38 2.78
C ARG A 283 9.90 -21.16 2.68
N PRO A 284 10.69 -21.06 1.59
CA PRO A 284 11.49 -19.89 1.29
C PRO A 284 10.65 -18.61 1.24
N THR A 285 11.28 -17.47 1.54
CA THR A 285 10.61 -16.15 1.54
C THR A 285 10.15 -15.69 0.15
N ASN A 286 10.63 -16.34 -0.91
CA ASN A 286 10.26 -16.07 -2.31
C ASN A 286 9.31 -17.12 -2.89
N SER A 287 8.72 -17.99 -2.06
CA SER A 287 7.73 -18.98 -2.50
C SER A 287 6.41 -18.31 -2.92
N THR A 288 5.70 -18.96 -3.86
CA THR A 288 4.39 -18.49 -4.35
C THR A 288 3.34 -18.53 -3.24
N ASP A 289 3.34 -19.57 -2.41
CA ASP A 289 2.38 -19.74 -1.31
C ASP A 289 2.50 -18.62 -0.27
N LEU A 290 3.74 -18.24 0.07
CA LEU A 290 3.98 -17.11 0.95
C LEU A 290 3.55 -15.80 0.30
N LEU A 291 3.82 -15.62 -1.00
CA LEU A 291 3.37 -14.44 -1.73
C LEU A 291 1.84 -14.33 -1.74
N GLN A 292 1.12 -15.43 -1.98
CA GLN A 292 -0.34 -15.49 -1.90
C GLN A 292 -0.83 -15.12 -0.50
N THR A 293 -0.29 -15.75 0.53
CA THR A 293 -0.64 -15.44 1.93
C THR A 293 -0.41 -13.97 2.25
N GLU A 294 0.75 -13.43 1.87
CA GLU A 294 1.19 -12.08 2.20
C GLU A 294 0.36 -11.01 1.48
N GLU A 295 0.22 -11.13 0.16
CA GLU A 295 -0.52 -10.16 -0.67
C GLU A 295 -2.03 -10.29 -0.46
N GLY A 296 -2.53 -11.51 -0.21
CA GLY A 296 -3.92 -11.76 0.14
C GLY A 296 -4.32 -11.10 1.46
N LEU A 297 -3.50 -11.27 2.50
CA LEU A 297 -3.70 -10.59 3.79
C LEU A 297 -3.61 -9.06 3.62
N ALA A 298 -2.66 -8.57 2.83
CA ALA A 298 -2.51 -7.15 2.57
C ALA A 298 -3.71 -6.57 1.82
N ALA A 299 -4.23 -7.29 0.81
CA ALA A 299 -5.44 -6.92 0.07
C ALA A 299 -6.68 -6.85 0.97
N LEU A 300 -6.83 -7.79 1.91
CA LEU A 300 -7.90 -7.74 2.91
C LEU A 300 -7.74 -6.53 3.85
N ASN A 301 -6.52 -6.30 4.33
CA ASN A 301 -6.22 -5.18 5.23
C ASN A 301 -6.48 -3.81 4.58
N THR A 302 -6.26 -3.67 3.27
CA THR A 302 -6.66 -2.47 2.51
C THR A 302 -8.14 -2.11 2.70
N LEU A 303 -9.01 -3.10 2.87
CA LEU A 303 -10.47 -2.94 2.95
C LEU A 303 -11.01 -2.86 4.38
N VAL A 304 -10.22 -3.20 5.40
CA VAL A 304 -10.69 -3.26 6.80
C VAL A 304 -11.31 -1.93 7.23
N ASN A 305 -10.65 -0.82 6.90
CA ASN A 305 -11.12 0.53 7.23
C ASN A 305 -11.61 1.35 6.02
N ALA A 306 -11.56 0.79 4.81
CA ALA A 306 -12.10 1.45 3.61
C ALA A 306 -13.62 1.62 3.70
N ASN A 307 -14.19 2.61 2.99
CA ASN A 307 -15.64 2.84 3.05
C ASN A 307 -16.42 1.71 2.35
N LEU A 308 -15.89 1.20 1.24
CA LEU A 308 -16.46 0.07 0.49
C LEU A 308 -15.62 -1.19 0.72
N LYS A 309 -16.28 -2.35 0.73
CA LYS A 309 -15.66 -3.63 1.06
C LYS A 309 -15.49 -4.56 -0.15
N TYR A 310 -15.42 -4.01 -1.37
CA TYR A 310 -15.21 -4.81 -2.58
C TYR A 310 -13.72 -5.12 -2.78
N LEU A 311 -13.40 -6.38 -3.05
CA LEU A 311 -12.09 -6.84 -3.52
C LEU A 311 -11.85 -6.48 -5.00
N PHE A 312 -12.33 -5.31 -5.41
CA PHE A 312 -12.36 -4.88 -6.81
C PHE A 312 -10.97 -4.89 -7.47
N LEU A 313 -9.97 -4.24 -6.87
CA LEU A 313 -8.63 -4.18 -7.45
C LEU A 313 -7.94 -5.56 -7.53
N PRO A 314 -7.95 -6.39 -6.47
CA PRO A 314 -7.49 -7.79 -6.58
C PRO A 314 -8.23 -8.59 -7.66
N ALA A 315 -9.57 -8.51 -7.69
CA ALA A 315 -10.39 -9.21 -8.69
C ALA A 315 -10.09 -8.74 -10.11
N LEU A 316 -9.87 -7.43 -10.30
CA LEU A 316 -9.53 -6.81 -11.59
C LEU A 316 -8.19 -7.35 -12.11
N LEU A 317 -7.15 -7.37 -11.28
CA LEU A 317 -5.85 -7.93 -11.64
C LEU A 317 -5.94 -9.42 -11.96
N TYR A 318 -6.73 -10.18 -11.18
CA TYR A 318 -6.94 -11.60 -11.42
C TYR A 318 -7.65 -11.86 -12.76
N TYR A 319 -8.74 -11.15 -13.01
CA TYR A 319 -9.50 -11.24 -14.26
C TYR A 319 -8.65 -10.82 -15.47
N MET A 320 -7.93 -9.70 -15.37
CA MET A 320 -7.04 -9.22 -16.42
C MET A 320 -5.95 -10.23 -16.77
N ALA A 321 -5.35 -10.91 -15.78
CA ALA A 321 -4.37 -11.96 -16.05
C ALA A 321 -5.01 -13.15 -16.81
N CYS A 322 -6.24 -13.54 -16.48
CA CYS A 322 -7.00 -14.57 -17.19
C CYS A 322 -7.25 -14.21 -18.65
N MET A 323 -7.65 -12.96 -18.91
CA MET A 323 -7.91 -12.46 -20.26
C MET A 323 -6.60 -12.28 -21.06
N ALA A 324 -5.53 -11.82 -20.41
CA ALA A 324 -4.22 -11.61 -21.02
C ALA A 324 -3.59 -12.90 -21.59
N ASP A 325 -3.90 -14.07 -21.02
CA ASP A 325 -3.48 -15.37 -21.59
C ASP A 325 -4.00 -15.59 -23.02
N ARG A 326 -5.07 -14.88 -23.43
CA ARG A 326 -5.80 -15.10 -24.69
C ARG A 326 -5.91 -13.88 -25.59
N MET A 327 -5.46 -12.72 -25.12
CA MET A 327 -5.54 -11.45 -25.84
C MET A 327 -4.16 -10.87 -26.09
N THR A 328 -3.95 -10.20 -27.22
CA THR A 328 -2.79 -9.33 -27.44
C THR A 328 -2.82 -8.12 -26.50
N PHE A 329 -1.77 -7.29 -26.50
CA PHE A 329 -1.77 -6.06 -25.70
C PHE A 329 -2.96 -5.16 -26.06
N GLU A 330 -3.17 -4.91 -27.34
CA GLU A 330 -4.23 -4.04 -27.84
C GLU A 330 -5.63 -4.60 -27.58
N GLN A 331 -5.84 -5.89 -27.85
CA GLN A 331 -7.12 -6.55 -27.58
C GLN A 331 -7.49 -6.47 -26.10
N LEU A 332 -6.52 -6.70 -25.20
CA LEU A 332 -6.74 -6.59 -23.77
C LEU A 332 -7.05 -5.15 -23.37
N TYR A 333 -6.30 -4.18 -23.89
CA TYR A 333 -6.57 -2.77 -23.66
C TYR A 333 -8.01 -2.42 -24.04
N ASN A 334 -8.42 -2.69 -25.27
CA ASN A 334 -9.77 -2.39 -25.73
C ASN A 334 -10.85 -3.15 -24.92
N HIS A 335 -10.60 -4.41 -24.56
CA HIS A 335 -11.53 -5.17 -23.73
C HIS A 335 -11.74 -4.55 -22.34
N MET A 336 -10.67 -4.02 -21.74
CA MET A 336 -10.70 -3.45 -20.40
C MET A 336 -11.41 -2.10 -20.28
N GLU A 337 -11.72 -1.44 -21.40
CA GLU A 337 -12.60 -0.27 -21.46
C GLU A 337 -13.92 -0.47 -20.72
N ASN A 338 -14.42 -1.71 -20.72
CA ASN A 338 -15.68 -2.07 -20.07
C ASN A 338 -15.67 -1.89 -18.55
N TYR A 339 -14.50 -1.83 -17.92
CA TYR A 339 -14.33 -1.68 -16.47
C TYR A 339 -13.44 -0.50 -16.09
N ILE A 340 -12.60 -0.02 -17.02
CA ILE A 340 -11.63 1.06 -16.81
C ILE A 340 -11.72 2.02 -18.00
N GLU A 341 -12.58 3.02 -17.87
CA GLU A 341 -12.81 4.04 -18.89
C GLU A 341 -11.57 4.91 -19.12
N ILE A 342 -10.77 5.15 -18.08
CA ILE A 342 -9.61 6.05 -18.12
C ILE A 342 -8.45 5.39 -18.91
N PRO A 343 -8.05 5.96 -20.07
CA PRO A 343 -7.00 5.38 -20.94
C PRO A 343 -5.67 5.13 -20.23
N GLU A 344 -5.32 6.05 -19.33
CA GLU A 344 -4.10 6.09 -18.54
C GLU A 344 -4.02 4.95 -17.51
N GLU A 345 -5.10 4.74 -16.75
CA GLU A 345 -5.17 3.64 -15.78
C GLU A 345 -5.21 2.28 -16.49
N ARG A 346 -5.92 2.21 -17.61
CA ARG A 346 -6.00 1.02 -18.45
C ARG A 346 -4.61 0.64 -18.98
N TRP A 347 -3.84 1.59 -19.49
CA TRP A 347 -2.45 1.38 -19.91
C TRP A 347 -1.60 0.82 -18.76
N LYS A 348 -1.67 1.46 -17.59
CA LYS A 348 -0.92 1.06 -16.38
C LYS A 348 -1.25 -0.38 -15.96
N LEU A 349 -2.51 -0.78 -15.99
CA LEU A 349 -2.93 -2.12 -15.59
C LEU A 349 -2.62 -3.18 -16.67
N VAL A 350 -2.78 -2.85 -17.95
CA VAL A 350 -2.46 -3.74 -19.07
C VAL A 350 -0.95 -4.01 -19.12
N THR A 351 -0.12 -2.98 -19.04
CA THR A 351 1.34 -3.14 -18.95
C THR A 351 1.74 -3.97 -17.73
N ARG A 352 1.04 -3.81 -16.60
CA ARG A 352 1.30 -4.58 -15.38
C ARG A 352 1.00 -6.08 -15.53
N VAL A 353 -0.04 -6.48 -16.25
CA VAL A 353 -0.35 -7.91 -16.50
C VAL A 353 0.36 -8.48 -17.74
N LYS A 354 0.91 -7.62 -18.61
CA LYS A 354 1.73 -8.00 -19.78
C LYS A 354 3.24 -7.84 -19.57
N ARG A 355 3.69 -7.39 -18.39
CA ARG A 355 5.11 -7.14 -18.11
C ARG A 355 5.97 -8.36 -18.37
N GLY A 356 7.15 -8.13 -18.95
CA GLY A 356 8.07 -9.17 -19.43
C GLY A 356 7.79 -9.65 -20.86
N ILE A 357 6.63 -9.34 -21.46
CA ILE A 357 6.34 -9.67 -22.86
C ILE A 357 6.69 -8.45 -23.73
N SER A 358 7.76 -8.55 -24.52
CA SER A 358 8.25 -7.45 -25.36
C SER A 358 7.42 -7.26 -26.64
N ASP A 359 7.00 -8.36 -27.27
CA ASP A 359 6.20 -8.36 -28.50
C ASP A 359 4.71 -8.10 -28.18
N PRO A 360 4.12 -6.99 -28.67
CA PRO A 360 2.73 -6.64 -28.37
C PRO A 360 1.69 -7.60 -28.97
N TYR A 361 2.06 -8.36 -30.00
CA TYR A 361 1.18 -9.34 -30.66
C TYR A 361 1.16 -10.69 -29.95
N LYS A 362 2.09 -10.92 -29.02
CA LYS A 362 2.19 -12.18 -28.27
C LYS A 362 1.13 -12.25 -27.16
N ILE A 363 0.41 -13.37 -27.13
CA ILE A 363 -0.49 -13.72 -26.02
C ILE A 363 0.30 -14.21 -24.80
N GLY A 364 -0.33 -14.20 -23.64
CA GLY A 364 0.28 -14.60 -22.37
C GLY A 364 0.17 -13.53 -21.32
N SER A 365 0.36 -13.91 -20.06
CA SER A 365 0.20 -13.02 -18.92
C SER A 365 1.36 -13.16 -17.94
N TYR A 366 1.60 -12.09 -17.19
CA TYR A 366 2.38 -12.11 -15.97
C TYR A 366 1.39 -12.24 -14.79
N SER A 367 1.13 -13.47 -14.40
CA SER A 367 0.08 -13.86 -13.45
C SER A 367 0.47 -13.70 -11.97
N ARG A 368 1.62 -13.06 -11.66
CA ARG A 368 2.06 -12.89 -10.27
C ARG A 368 1.03 -12.15 -9.41
N ASP A 369 0.35 -11.15 -9.95
CA ASP A 369 -0.65 -10.37 -9.21
C ASP A 369 -1.98 -11.13 -9.01
N GLN A 370 -2.12 -12.37 -9.50
CA GLN A 370 -3.25 -13.22 -9.08
C GLN A 370 -3.15 -13.59 -7.59
N SER A 371 -1.97 -13.46 -6.97
CA SER A 371 -1.73 -13.75 -5.57
C SER A 371 -2.59 -12.93 -4.62
N TYR A 372 -2.88 -11.67 -4.96
CA TYR A 372 -3.71 -10.77 -4.15
C TYR A 372 -5.12 -11.33 -3.95
N PHE A 373 -5.77 -11.77 -5.04
CA PHE A 373 -7.14 -12.24 -4.98
C PHE A 373 -7.24 -13.67 -4.47
N HIS A 374 -6.33 -14.55 -4.90
CA HIS A 374 -6.29 -15.94 -4.45
C HIS A 374 -6.06 -16.02 -2.95
N GLY A 375 -5.01 -15.38 -2.42
CA GLY A 375 -4.75 -15.42 -0.99
C GLY A 375 -5.84 -14.74 -0.14
N ALA A 376 -6.52 -13.71 -0.68
CA ALA A 376 -7.66 -13.11 -0.01
C ALA A 376 -8.84 -14.10 0.10
N ILE A 377 -9.11 -14.86 -0.97
CA ILE A 377 -10.13 -15.93 -0.96
C ILE A 377 -9.75 -17.01 0.04
N ASP A 378 -8.51 -17.50 0.02
CA ASP A 378 -8.04 -18.57 0.90
C ASP A 378 -8.21 -18.19 2.39
N ILE A 379 -7.81 -16.97 2.75
CA ILE A 379 -7.97 -16.47 4.13
C ILE A 379 -9.43 -16.34 4.51
N LEU A 380 -10.29 -15.84 3.61
CA LEU A 380 -11.72 -15.65 3.89
C LEU A 380 -12.46 -16.98 4.01
N GLN A 381 -12.17 -17.96 3.16
CA GLN A 381 -12.78 -19.30 3.23
C GLN A 381 -12.37 -20.05 4.50
N ASN A 382 -11.17 -19.78 5.02
CA ASN A 382 -10.65 -20.40 6.24
C ASN A 382 -10.73 -19.49 7.49
N LEU A 383 -11.49 -18.39 7.42
CA LEU A 383 -11.44 -17.27 8.38
C LEU A 383 -11.56 -17.69 9.85
N ASP A 384 -12.43 -18.66 10.13
CA ASP A 384 -12.69 -19.13 11.49
C ASP A 384 -11.50 -19.93 12.06
N ASN A 385 -10.69 -20.56 11.20
CA ASN A 385 -9.52 -21.38 11.56
C ASN A 385 -8.21 -20.58 11.60
N VAL A 386 -8.16 -19.38 11.04
CA VAL A 386 -6.91 -18.59 10.99
C VAL A 386 -6.53 -18.05 12.38
N ASP A 387 -5.33 -18.43 12.83
CA ASP A 387 -4.63 -17.77 13.94
C ASP A 387 -3.86 -16.55 13.42
N PHE A 388 -4.52 -15.39 13.44
CA PHE A 388 -3.92 -14.14 12.96
C PHE A 388 -2.73 -13.68 13.81
N MET A 389 -2.65 -14.04 15.08
CA MET A 389 -1.49 -13.66 15.91
C MET A 389 -0.25 -14.42 15.48
N THR A 390 -0.39 -15.73 15.26
CA THR A 390 0.66 -16.54 14.67
C THR A 390 0.99 -16.08 13.26
N LEU A 391 -0.01 -15.82 12.42
CA LEU A 391 0.18 -15.34 11.05
C LEU A 391 0.93 -14.00 11.01
N MET A 392 0.64 -13.08 11.94
CA MET A 392 1.33 -11.79 12.04
C MET A 392 2.72 -11.88 12.68
N SER A 393 3.10 -13.03 13.25
CA SER A 393 4.40 -13.19 13.94
C SER A 393 5.59 -13.21 12.99
N GLY A 394 5.39 -13.38 11.68
CA GLY A 394 6.47 -13.33 10.71
C GLY A 394 6.02 -13.58 9.27
N LYS A 395 6.99 -13.82 8.40
CA LYS A 395 6.77 -14.15 6.99
C LYS A 395 6.52 -15.65 6.88
N ILE A 396 5.31 -16.09 7.19
CA ILE A 396 4.89 -17.50 7.13
C ILE A 396 3.65 -17.67 6.25
N CYS A 397 3.50 -18.84 5.64
CA CYS A 397 2.32 -19.18 4.85
C CYS A 397 1.13 -19.52 5.76
N LEU A 398 -0.08 -19.37 5.23
CA LEU A 398 -1.31 -19.62 5.99
C LEU A 398 -1.39 -21.06 6.53
N ASP A 399 -1.00 -22.03 5.71
CA ASP A 399 -0.96 -23.47 6.01
C ASP A 399 0.19 -23.88 6.95
N GLU A 400 1.15 -22.98 7.21
CA GLU A 400 2.27 -23.23 8.11
C GLU A 400 1.97 -22.81 9.56
N CYS A 401 0.93 -22.00 9.78
CA CYS A 401 0.61 -21.39 11.07
C CYS A 401 0.49 -22.42 12.20
N ASP A 402 -0.32 -23.47 12.02
CA ASP A 402 -0.56 -24.46 13.08
C ASP A 402 0.71 -25.21 13.48
N ARG A 403 1.56 -25.52 12.49
CA ARG A 403 2.82 -26.23 12.72
C ARG A 403 3.82 -25.41 13.55
N ILE A 404 3.88 -24.09 13.31
CA ILE A 404 4.85 -23.22 14.00
C ILE A 404 4.29 -22.55 15.25
N LYS A 405 2.99 -22.69 15.53
CA LYS A 405 2.30 -22.00 16.63
C LYS A 405 2.98 -22.14 17.99
N ARG A 406 3.53 -23.32 18.30
CA ARG A 406 4.20 -23.60 19.60
C ARG A 406 5.59 -22.96 19.72
N ILE A 407 6.24 -22.66 18.61
CA ILE A 407 7.60 -22.09 18.58
C ILE A 407 7.60 -20.59 18.21
N ALA A 408 6.50 -20.08 17.67
CA ALA A 408 6.33 -18.68 17.32
C ALA A 408 6.37 -17.81 18.57
N ARG A 409 7.23 -16.79 18.56
CA ARG A 409 7.23 -15.76 19.59
C ARG A 409 6.11 -14.79 19.28
N THR A 410 4.95 -14.96 19.91
CA THR A 410 3.77 -14.09 19.72
C THR A 410 3.66 -12.99 20.78
N ASN A 411 4.26 -13.16 21.96
CA ASN A 411 4.09 -12.21 23.08
C ASN A 411 4.82 -10.88 22.89
N SER A 412 5.83 -10.84 22.01
CA SER A 412 6.69 -9.66 21.79
C SER A 412 6.48 -9.02 20.42
N ILE A 413 5.50 -9.50 19.64
CA ILE A 413 5.27 -9.00 18.29
C ILE A 413 4.56 -7.65 18.32
N LYS A 414 4.79 -6.83 17.30
CA LYS A 414 4.01 -5.63 17.07
C LYS A 414 2.85 -5.95 16.12
N ILE A 415 1.63 -5.51 16.44
CA ILE A 415 0.47 -5.62 15.55
C ILE A 415 -0.11 -4.24 15.23
N PRO A 416 -0.73 -4.05 14.05
CA PRO A 416 -1.39 -2.82 13.69
C PRO A 416 -2.53 -2.48 14.66
N LYS A 417 -2.79 -1.19 14.86
CA LYS A 417 -3.89 -0.69 15.68
C LYS A 417 -5.24 -1.28 15.27
N PHE A 418 -5.51 -1.45 13.98
CA PHE A 418 -6.78 -2.00 13.48
C PHE A 418 -6.96 -3.50 13.77
N MET A 419 -5.90 -4.23 14.15
CA MET A 419 -5.96 -5.65 14.54
C MET A 419 -5.99 -5.86 16.06
N LYS A 420 -5.88 -4.80 16.88
CA LYS A 420 -5.83 -4.93 18.34
C LYS A 420 -7.08 -5.61 18.92
N ASN A 421 -8.24 -5.32 18.35
CA ASN A 421 -9.46 -6.07 18.64
C ASN A 421 -9.64 -7.16 17.57
N MET A 422 -9.14 -8.36 17.86
CA MET A 422 -9.15 -9.47 16.92
C MET A 422 -10.56 -9.91 16.52
N GLN A 423 -11.52 -9.84 17.45
CA GLN A 423 -12.92 -10.17 17.18
C GLN A 423 -13.51 -9.21 16.16
N SER A 424 -13.37 -7.90 16.38
CA SER A 424 -13.82 -6.87 15.44
C SER A 424 -13.11 -6.98 14.09
N TYR A 425 -11.82 -7.33 14.08
CA TYR A 425 -11.07 -7.57 12.86
C TYR A 425 -11.65 -8.75 12.06
N LYS A 426 -11.89 -9.90 12.70
CA LYS A 426 -12.53 -11.07 12.06
C LYS A 426 -13.93 -10.74 11.54
N GLU A 427 -14.73 -9.96 12.26
CA GLU A 427 -16.05 -9.52 11.80
C GLU A 427 -15.99 -8.63 10.56
N LYS A 428 -15.02 -7.71 10.49
CA LYS A 428 -14.77 -6.90 9.29
C LYS A 428 -14.35 -7.76 8.10
N LEU A 429 -13.48 -8.76 8.31
CA LEU A 429 -13.11 -9.72 7.27
C LEU A 429 -14.31 -10.55 6.82
N ARG A 430 -15.15 -11.02 7.75
CA ARG A 430 -16.38 -11.74 7.41
C ARG A 430 -17.31 -10.89 6.56
N THR A 431 -17.45 -9.60 6.90
CA THR A 431 -18.23 -8.64 6.11
C THR A 431 -17.67 -8.49 4.69
N ILE A 432 -16.34 -8.40 4.54
CA ILE A 432 -15.69 -8.42 3.22
C ILE A 432 -16.04 -9.72 2.47
N GLY A 433 -15.90 -10.88 3.12
CA GLY A 433 -16.20 -12.18 2.51
C GLY A 433 -17.65 -12.29 2.03
N ILE A 434 -18.62 -11.80 2.80
CA ILE A 434 -20.04 -11.84 2.45
C ILE A 434 -20.36 -10.87 1.30
N ILE A 435 -19.86 -9.62 1.35
CA ILE A 435 -20.10 -8.62 0.30
C ILE A 435 -19.55 -9.07 -1.07
N ASN A 436 -18.46 -9.85 -1.08
CA ASN A 436 -17.85 -10.36 -2.30
C ASN A 436 -18.34 -11.77 -2.68
N GLY A 437 -19.32 -12.34 -1.97
CA GLY A 437 -19.88 -13.67 -2.28
C GLY A 437 -18.89 -14.82 -2.06
N ILE A 438 -17.94 -14.66 -1.15
CA ILE A 438 -16.92 -15.67 -0.79
C ILE A 438 -17.37 -16.50 0.42
N ILE A 439 -18.08 -15.87 1.35
CA ILE A 439 -18.62 -16.49 2.58
C ILE A 439 -20.14 -16.35 2.56
N GLU A 440 -20.85 -17.42 2.95
CA GLU A 440 -22.29 -17.34 3.15
C GLU A 440 -22.65 -16.62 4.46
N PRO A 441 -23.67 -15.75 4.46
CA PRO A 441 -24.14 -15.09 5.67
C PRO A 441 -24.71 -16.12 6.66
N ARG A 442 -24.53 -15.90 7.96
CA ARG A 442 -25.11 -16.82 8.96
C ARG A 442 -26.66 -16.72 8.93
N PRO A 443 -27.41 -17.80 9.22
CA PRO A 443 -28.88 -17.85 9.09
C PRO A 443 -29.66 -16.72 9.81
N ASN A 444 -29.07 -16.10 10.85
CA ASN A 444 -29.68 -15.04 11.66
C ASN A 444 -28.95 -13.68 11.58
N GLU A 445 -27.94 -13.53 10.72
CA GLU A 445 -27.26 -12.25 10.53
C GLU A 445 -28.14 -11.31 9.69
N LYS A 446 -28.93 -10.49 10.37
CA LYS A 446 -29.60 -9.34 9.75
C LYS A 446 -28.54 -8.30 9.39
N PHE A 447 -27.98 -8.38 8.18
CA PHE A 447 -27.23 -7.25 7.62
C PHE A 447 -28.18 -6.06 7.56
N LYS A 448 -27.90 -5.00 8.33
CA LYS A 448 -28.60 -3.72 8.17
C LYS A 448 -28.51 -3.37 6.68
N LYS A 449 -29.66 -3.24 6.02
CA LYS A 449 -29.84 -2.65 4.67
C LYS A 449 -29.44 -1.16 4.66
N GLY A 450 -28.30 -0.82 5.26
CA GLY A 450 -27.70 0.51 5.35
C GLY A 450 -26.26 0.55 4.85
N THR A 451 -25.69 -0.60 4.42
CA THR A 451 -24.47 -0.66 3.58
C THR A 451 -24.78 -1.15 2.16
N ILE A 452 -26.02 -1.59 1.94
CA ILE A 452 -26.65 -1.72 0.63
C ILE A 452 -27.64 -0.56 0.56
N VAL A 453 -27.24 0.54 -0.06
CA VAL A 453 -28.17 1.61 -0.42
C VAL A 453 -29.06 1.06 -1.54
N PHE A 454 -30.22 0.51 -1.18
CA PHE A 454 -31.38 0.58 -2.07
C PHE A 454 -31.98 1.96 -1.83
N GLU A 455 -31.40 2.98 -2.45
CA GLU A 455 -32.08 4.26 -2.58
C GLU A 455 -33.33 4.00 -3.42
N LYS A 456 -34.49 4.03 -2.77
CA LYS A 456 -35.72 4.37 -3.48
C LYS A 456 -35.55 5.82 -3.90
N ASN A 457 -35.31 6.07 -5.18
CA ASN A 457 -35.65 7.37 -5.75
C ASN A 457 -37.17 7.42 -5.94
N PRO A 458 -37.88 8.39 -5.34
CA PRO A 458 -39.22 8.75 -5.77
C PRO A 458 -39.08 9.65 -7.00
N GLY A 459 -39.25 9.09 -8.18
CA GLY A 459 -39.19 9.84 -9.44
C GLY A 459 -39.34 8.89 -10.62
N GLU A 460 -40.48 8.99 -11.29
CA GLU A 460 -40.98 8.14 -12.36
C GLU A 460 -39.95 7.83 -13.47
N LEU A 461 -39.73 6.55 -13.73
CA LEU A 461 -39.35 6.06 -15.05
C LEU A 461 -40.32 4.94 -15.43
N LYS A 462 -41.09 5.22 -16.47
CA LYS A 462 -42.11 4.35 -17.05
C LYS A 462 -41.52 2.97 -17.34
N GLN A 463 -42.33 1.96 -17.02
CA GLN A 463 -42.12 0.56 -17.35
C GLN A 463 -41.77 0.41 -18.83
N ASN A 464 -40.53 0.01 -19.11
CA ASN A 464 -40.23 -0.86 -20.24
C ASN A 464 -39.74 -2.17 -19.63
N GLU A 465 -40.44 -3.24 -19.99
CA GLU A 465 -40.34 -4.58 -19.44
C GLU A 465 -38.89 -5.05 -19.35
N SER A 466 -38.35 -5.04 -18.13
CA SER A 466 -37.09 -5.67 -17.81
C SER A 466 -37.33 -7.17 -17.68
N LYS A 467 -36.68 -7.95 -18.54
CA LYS A 467 -36.59 -9.41 -18.34
C LYS A 467 -35.97 -9.67 -16.98
N ASN A 468 -36.71 -10.44 -16.19
CA ASN A 468 -36.39 -10.85 -14.85
C ASN A 468 -34.97 -11.47 -14.83
N PRO A 469 -34.08 -11.18 -13.86
CA PRO A 469 -32.73 -11.76 -13.78
C PRO A 469 -32.69 -13.29 -13.72
N LYS A 470 -33.84 -13.96 -13.53
CA LYS A 470 -34.02 -15.41 -13.65
C LYS A 470 -34.06 -15.93 -15.09
N GLU A 471 -34.32 -15.07 -16.09
CA GLU A 471 -34.40 -15.47 -17.51
C GLU A 471 -33.06 -15.37 -18.25
N LEU A 472 -32.10 -14.57 -17.76
CA LEU A 472 -30.74 -14.51 -18.32
C LEU A 472 -29.85 -15.69 -17.89
N PHE A 473 -30.21 -16.36 -16.80
CA PHE A 473 -29.44 -17.48 -16.23
C PHE A 473 -30.34 -18.71 -16.12
N GLY A 474 -30.51 -19.40 -17.24
CA GLY A 474 -31.20 -20.68 -17.27
C GLY A 474 -30.56 -21.69 -16.31
N LYS A 475 -31.38 -22.22 -15.40
CA LYS A 475 -31.22 -23.43 -14.57
C LYS A 475 -29.94 -23.51 -13.69
N ASN A 476 -30.15 -23.40 -12.38
CA ASN A 476 -29.35 -24.03 -11.31
C ASN A 476 -27.82 -24.02 -11.50
N PHE A 477 -27.17 -22.86 -11.33
CA PHE A 477 -25.75 -22.81 -11.02
C PHE A 477 -25.54 -23.26 -9.56
N LYS A 478 -25.59 -24.58 -9.34
CA LYS A 478 -24.85 -25.17 -8.22
C LYS A 478 -23.37 -25.07 -8.56
N ASP A 479 -22.59 -24.76 -7.54
CA ASP A 479 -21.12 -24.76 -7.52
C ASP A 479 -20.57 -26.08 -8.14
N SER A 480 -20.40 -26.11 -9.46
CA SER A 480 -19.74 -27.19 -10.18
C SER A 480 -18.60 -26.57 -11.00
N SER A 481 -17.39 -26.88 -10.57
CA SER A 481 -16.12 -26.39 -11.10
C SER A 481 -16.00 -26.56 -12.61
N LEU A 482 -16.25 -25.49 -13.37
CA LEU A 482 -15.83 -25.43 -14.76
C LEU A 482 -14.32 -25.62 -14.80
N THR A 483 -13.87 -26.59 -15.59
CA THR A 483 -12.45 -26.85 -15.80
C THR A 483 -11.78 -25.63 -16.43
N SER A 484 -10.45 -25.51 -16.27
CA SER A 484 -9.66 -24.48 -16.95
C SER A 484 -9.91 -24.46 -18.47
N ILE A 485 -10.23 -25.60 -19.08
CA ILE A 485 -10.54 -25.73 -20.51
C ILE A 485 -11.87 -25.04 -20.84
N GLU A 486 -12.91 -25.25 -20.04
CA GLU A 486 -14.22 -24.65 -20.25
C GLU A 486 -14.20 -23.13 -20.04
N ILE A 487 -13.44 -22.65 -19.05
CA ILE A 487 -13.22 -21.21 -18.84
C ILE A 487 -12.49 -20.61 -20.03
N LYS A 488 -11.46 -21.27 -20.56
CA LYS A 488 -10.77 -20.83 -21.78
C LYS A 488 -11.71 -20.80 -22.98
N ARG A 489 -12.59 -21.78 -23.14
CA ARG A 489 -13.65 -21.78 -24.19
C ARG A 489 -14.65 -20.65 -24.00
N TYR A 490 -15.01 -20.32 -22.76
CA TYR A 490 -15.86 -19.16 -22.45
C TYR A 490 -15.16 -17.85 -22.85
N ILE A 491 -13.90 -17.66 -22.45
CA ILE A 491 -13.11 -16.47 -22.80
C ILE A 491 -12.99 -16.31 -24.32
N ASN A 492 -12.70 -17.40 -25.05
CA ASN A 492 -12.63 -17.36 -26.51
C ASN A 492 -13.97 -16.94 -27.13
N ARG A 493 -15.10 -17.41 -26.59
CA ARG A 493 -16.43 -16.99 -27.05
C ARG A 493 -16.69 -15.51 -26.79
N GLU A 494 -16.32 -15.00 -25.60
CA GLU A 494 -16.40 -13.56 -25.31
C GLU A 494 -15.57 -12.73 -26.29
N ILE A 495 -14.34 -13.15 -26.57
CA ILE A 495 -13.45 -12.49 -27.54
C ILE A 495 -14.14 -12.39 -28.90
N VAL A 496 -14.58 -13.53 -29.45
CA VAL A 496 -15.20 -13.61 -30.78
C VAL A 496 -16.51 -12.82 -30.87
N SER A 497 -17.35 -12.85 -29.83
CA SER A 497 -18.61 -12.08 -29.81
C SER A 497 -18.38 -10.58 -29.94
N LYS A 498 -17.30 -10.05 -29.36
CA LYS A 498 -16.97 -8.63 -29.45
C LYS A 498 -16.32 -8.26 -30.78
N THR A 499 -15.52 -9.16 -31.36
CA THR A 499 -14.90 -8.92 -32.67
C THR A 499 -15.94 -8.84 -33.80
N LYS A 500 -17.05 -9.58 -33.70
CA LYS A 500 -18.15 -9.51 -34.68
C LYS A 500 -18.91 -8.17 -34.64
N ASN A 501 -19.04 -7.55 -33.47
CA ASN A 501 -19.70 -6.24 -33.34
C ASN A 501 -18.86 -5.05 -33.83
N THR A 502 -17.58 -5.27 -34.17
CA THR A 502 -16.67 -4.24 -34.70
C THR A 502 -16.48 -4.32 -36.23
N VAL A 503 -17.13 -5.25 -36.93
CA VAL A 503 -16.92 -5.47 -38.39
C VAL A 503 -18.11 -5.01 -39.26
N GLU A 504 -19.16 -4.42 -38.69
CA GLU A 504 -20.22 -3.75 -39.48
C GLU A 504 -19.84 -2.30 -39.87
N HIS A 505 -18.69 -2.15 -40.53
CA HIS A 505 -18.49 -1.08 -41.50
C HIS A 505 -17.84 -1.69 -42.73
N ARG A 506 -18.69 -2.26 -43.58
CA ARG A 506 -18.33 -2.66 -44.94
C ARG A 506 -18.16 -1.37 -45.76
N PRO A 507 -17.00 -1.11 -46.40
CA PRO A 507 -16.97 -0.13 -47.46
C PRO A 507 -17.77 -0.68 -48.63
N GLU A 508 -18.63 0.15 -49.21
CA GLU A 508 -19.24 -0.10 -50.52
C GLU A 508 -18.11 -0.32 -51.53
N VAL A 509 -17.94 -1.56 -51.97
CA VAL A 509 -17.11 -1.87 -53.14
C VAL A 509 -18.03 -1.68 -54.33
N THR A 510 -17.82 -0.59 -55.05
CA THR A 510 -18.35 -0.40 -56.40
C THR A 510 -17.74 -1.46 -57.30
N ASP A 511 -18.63 -2.23 -57.93
CA ASP A 511 -18.31 -3.11 -59.05
C ASP A 511 -17.58 -2.33 -60.14
N ASN A 512 -16.43 -2.85 -60.57
CA ASN A 512 -16.05 -2.78 -61.97
C ASN A 512 -15.14 -3.95 -62.35
N ASN A 513 -15.61 -4.67 -63.35
CA ASN A 513 -14.99 -5.78 -64.06
C ASN A 513 -13.51 -5.56 -64.40
N SER A 514 -12.68 -6.59 -64.27
CA SER A 514 -12.23 -7.38 -65.43
C SER A 514 -11.12 -8.39 -65.08
N SER A 515 -11.37 -9.64 -65.50
CA SER A 515 -10.42 -10.57 -66.13
C SER A 515 -9.31 -11.25 -65.31
N LEU A 516 -9.49 -12.57 -65.17
CA LEU A 516 -8.52 -13.67 -65.36
C LEU A 516 -7.10 -13.53 -64.78
N CYS A 517 -6.73 -14.43 -63.84
CA CYS A 517 -6.04 -15.68 -64.20
C CYS A 517 -5.80 -16.56 -62.97
N ILE A 518 -6.13 -17.84 -63.14
CA ILE A 518 -5.72 -18.99 -62.33
C ILE A 518 -4.25 -19.29 -62.65
N ILE A 519 -3.45 -19.79 -61.69
CA ILE A 519 -2.50 -20.93 -61.78
C ILE A 519 -1.42 -20.85 -60.67
N ILE A 520 -1.40 -21.93 -59.85
CA ILE A 520 -0.50 -22.40 -58.75
C ILE A 520 -0.59 -21.68 -57.40
#